data_AF-A0A3M1U1T5-F1
#
_entry.id   AF-A0A3M1U1T5-F1
#
_cell.length_a   1.000
_cell.length_b   1.000
_cell.length_c   1.000
_cell.angle_alpha   90.00
_cell.angle_beta   90.00
_cell.angle_gamma   90.00
#
_symmetry.space_group_name_H-M   'P 1'
#
loop_
_entity.id
_entity.type
_entity.pdbx_description
1 polymer ?
#
loop_
_entity_poly.entity_id
_entity_poly.type
_entity_poly.pdbx_seq_one_letter_code
_entity_poly.pdbx_strand_id
1 'polypeptide(L)'
;MRAGIVLFSIFLLGWLKPAPTPFEKHVSALSTAKALQATLTVQRGLDAPAEEVVVLEKPNRLRAEGPGWLWVSDGTVFIALDKKANEYSESGPESLKPRMSSPELWALSPFYDKKAWDELPTPQAGAKRTVLGVKTTEYSVRLKDGAQARVMIEDATGLAKGWTYKAGDTEVLVMVRSMKLLDAAPDGTSFSFTPPEGAKKVEEGLSAGTAPVRYAQVRQVLMGACMPCHSRNSRTAGYEFETYEGTLRSVRPGDPDGSLLVRVVSGSRPKMPQGRAPLTAEQVKLLRDWIAAGAKQDS
;
A
#
# COMPACT_ATOMS: atom_id res chain seq x y z
N MET A 1 31.74 53.69 16.04
CA MET A 1 30.84 52.74 16.71
C MET A 1 29.90 52.15 15.66
N ARG A 2 30.15 50.92 15.19
CA ARG A 2 29.25 50.21 14.27
C ARG A 2 28.59 49.08 15.07
N ALA A 3 27.29 49.20 15.33
CA ALA A 3 26.50 48.18 15.99
C ALA A 3 26.30 47.01 15.03
N GLY A 4 26.92 45.86 15.35
CA GLY A 4 26.69 44.60 14.65
C GLY A 4 25.36 44.01 15.09
N ILE A 5 24.40 43.94 14.17
CA ILE A 5 23.17 43.18 14.35
C ILE A 5 23.54 41.70 14.21
N VAL A 6 23.57 40.99 15.33
CA VAL A 6 23.65 39.51 15.34
C VAL A 6 22.25 38.99 15.01
N LEU A 7 22.02 38.62 13.76
CA LEU A 7 20.87 37.82 13.35
C LEU A 7 21.02 36.43 13.97
N PHE A 8 20.36 36.20 15.11
CA PHE A 8 20.14 34.85 15.62
C PHE A 8 19.22 34.11 14.64
N SER A 9 19.81 33.26 13.80
CA SER A 9 19.07 32.22 13.09
C SER A 9 18.41 31.32 14.13
N ILE A 10 17.11 31.53 14.35
CA ILE A 10 16.26 30.59 15.07
C ILE A 10 16.21 29.32 14.22
N PHE A 11 17.09 28.37 14.53
CA PHE A 11 16.87 26.98 14.17
C PHE A 11 15.58 26.55 14.86
N LEU A 12 14.48 26.53 14.11
CA LEU A 12 13.31 25.71 14.45
C LEU A 12 13.79 24.26 14.47
N LEU A 13 14.31 23.81 15.62
CA LEU A 13 14.27 22.41 16.01
C LEU A 13 12.81 22.00 15.88
N GLY A 14 12.47 21.33 14.78
CA GLY A 14 11.14 20.78 14.57
C GLY A 14 10.91 19.74 15.65
N TRP A 15 10.24 20.14 16.73
CA TRP A 15 9.71 19.20 17.71
C TRP A 15 8.83 18.23 16.94
N LEU A 16 9.22 16.95 16.89
CA LEU A 16 8.38 15.91 16.32
C LEU A 16 7.02 15.97 17.04
N LYS A 17 5.96 16.24 16.30
CA LYS A 17 4.60 16.23 16.83
C LYS A 17 4.19 14.77 17.00
N PRO A 18 3.71 14.34 18.17
CA PRO A 18 3.13 13.01 18.33
C PRO A 18 1.87 12.89 17.45
N ALA A 19 1.40 11.66 17.25
CA ALA A 19 0.13 11.38 16.58
C ALA A 19 -1.00 12.30 17.10
N PRO A 20 -1.89 12.81 16.23
CA PRO A 20 -2.90 13.77 16.65
C PRO A 20 -4.01 13.11 17.46
N THR A 21 -4.64 13.89 18.35
CA THR A 21 -5.83 13.47 19.10
C THR A 21 -6.95 13.01 18.17
N PRO A 22 -7.59 11.85 18.42
CA PRO A 22 -7.51 10.98 19.61
C PRO A 22 -6.60 9.75 19.45
N PHE A 23 -5.71 9.72 18.47
CA PHE A 23 -5.00 8.51 18.07
C PHE A 23 -3.81 8.14 18.97
N GLU A 24 -3.47 8.95 19.97
CA GLU A 24 -2.31 8.75 20.83
C GLU A 24 -2.37 7.40 21.56
N LYS A 25 -3.56 7.03 22.08
CA LYS A 25 -3.76 5.74 22.77
C LYS A 25 -3.55 4.56 21.83
N HIS A 26 -4.11 4.63 20.62
CA HIS A 26 -3.96 3.61 19.59
C HIS A 26 -2.50 3.40 19.21
N VAL A 27 -1.81 4.50 18.88
CA VAL A 27 -0.39 4.49 18.50
C VAL A 27 0.49 4.00 19.65
N SER A 28 0.24 4.48 20.87
CA SER A 28 0.99 4.05 22.05
C SER A 28 0.82 2.56 22.33
N ALA A 29 -0.41 2.05 22.29
CA ALA A 29 -0.69 0.64 22.55
C ALA A 29 -0.03 -0.29 21.51
N LEU A 30 -0.16 0.03 20.22
CA LEU A 30 0.46 -0.75 19.15
C LEU A 30 2.00 -0.69 19.18
N SER A 31 2.57 0.51 19.35
CA SER A 31 4.03 0.69 19.32
C SER A 31 4.74 0.09 20.53
N THR A 32 4.04 -0.14 21.64
CA THR A 32 4.59 -0.76 22.86
C THR A 32 4.41 -2.28 22.89
N ALA A 33 3.40 -2.83 22.23
CA ALA A 33 3.17 -4.27 22.16
C ALA A 33 4.34 -5.02 21.49
N LYS A 34 4.66 -6.22 21.97
CA LYS A 34 5.70 -7.08 21.37
C LYS A 34 5.15 -7.93 20.24
N ALA A 35 3.89 -8.36 20.38
CA ALA A 35 3.14 -9.07 19.37
C ALA A 35 1.70 -8.54 19.29
N LEU A 36 1.07 -8.74 18.13
CA LEU A 36 -0.34 -8.42 17.88
C LEU A 36 -0.97 -9.58 17.11
N GLN A 37 -2.17 -9.99 17.50
CA GLN A 37 -3.03 -10.86 16.70
C GLN A 37 -4.36 -10.15 16.45
N ALA A 38 -4.79 -10.07 15.21
CA ALA A 38 -6.08 -9.52 14.83
C ALA A 38 -6.81 -10.40 13.83
N THR A 39 -8.13 -10.48 14.00
CA THR A 39 -9.06 -11.00 12.98
C THR A 39 -9.80 -9.81 12.39
N LEU A 40 -9.72 -9.66 11.09
CA LEU A 40 -10.28 -8.55 10.33
C LEU A 40 -11.37 -9.07 9.41
N THR A 41 -12.44 -8.29 9.21
CA THR A 41 -13.29 -8.42 8.02
C THR A 41 -12.92 -7.30 7.07
N VAL A 42 -12.50 -7.63 5.86
CA VAL A 42 -12.01 -6.68 4.85
C VAL A 42 -12.92 -6.74 3.64
N GLN A 43 -13.49 -5.60 3.28
CA GLN A 43 -14.26 -5.39 2.07
C GLN A 43 -13.48 -4.46 1.15
N ARG A 44 -13.26 -4.87 -0.10
CA ARG A 44 -12.57 -4.09 -1.13
C ARG A 44 -13.60 -3.66 -2.16
N GLY A 45 -13.84 -2.36 -2.29
CA GLY A 45 -14.86 -1.79 -3.17
C GLY A 45 -16.23 -2.45 -2.97
N LEU A 46 -16.77 -3.02 -4.04
CA LEU A 46 -18.06 -3.72 -4.06
C LEU A 46 -17.94 -5.24 -3.87
N ASP A 47 -16.73 -5.76 -3.66
CA ASP A 47 -16.51 -7.19 -3.44
C ASP A 47 -17.17 -7.65 -2.14
N ALA A 48 -17.47 -8.94 -2.05
CA ALA A 48 -17.93 -9.54 -0.81
C ALA A 48 -16.85 -9.38 0.30
N PRO A 49 -17.24 -9.06 1.54
CA PRO A 49 -16.30 -9.00 2.64
C PRO A 49 -15.64 -10.38 2.89
N ALA A 50 -14.35 -10.38 3.16
CA ALA A 50 -13.57 -11.56 3.48
C ALA A 50 -12.99 -11.46 4.90
N GLU A 51 -12.84 -12.60 5.58
CA GLU A 51 -12.07 -12.64 6.82
C GLU A 51 -10.58 -12.76 6.52
N GLU A 52 -9.77 -11.97 7.25
CA GLU A 52 -8.31 -11.97 7.15
C GLU A 52 -7.72 -12.02 8.55
N VAL A 53 -6.66 -12.81 8.73
CA VAL A 53 -5.96 -12.96 10.01
C VAL A 53 -4.59 -12.33 9.90
N VAL A 54 -4.25 -11.50 10.88
CA VAL A 54 -2.97 -10.79 10.95
C VAL A 54 -2.28 -11.12 12.28
N VAL A 55 -1.05 -11.58 12.21
CA VAL A 55 -0.14 -11.78 13.33
C VAL A 55 1.12 -10.97 13.08
N LEU A 56 1.48 -10.11 14.03
CA LEU A 56 2.67 -9.26 13.97
C LEU A 56 3.54 -9.55 15.19
N GLU A 57 4.86 -9.56 15.04
CA GLU A 57 5.80 -9.65 16.15
C GLU A 57 7.08 -8.86 15.86
N LYS A 58 7.60 -8.19 16.90
CA LYS A 58 8.84 -7.42 16.77
C LYS A 58 10.07 -8.32 16.86
N PRO A 59 11.13 -8.05 16.06
CA PRO A 59 11.17 -7.08 14.95
C PRO A 59 10.68 -7.70 13.62
N ASN A 60 9.94 -6.93 12.83
CA ASN A 60 9.66 -7.17 11.40
C ASN A 60 9.02 -8.52 11.01
N ARG A 61 8.41 -9.26 11.95
CA ARG A 61 7.79 -10.57 11.69
C ARG A 61 6.30 -10.46 11.42
N LEU A 62 5.83 -10.90 10.26
CA LEU A 62 4.43 -10.74 9.86
C LEU A 62 3.88 -12.05 9.33
N ARG A 63 2.64 -12.37 9.71
CA ARG A 63 1.78 -13.27 8.97
C ARG A 63 0.49 -12.50 8.70
N ALA A 64 0.12 -12.33 7.44
CA ALA A 64 -1.18 -11.81 7.06
C ALA A 64 -1.78 -12.75 6.02
N GLU A 65 -3.00 -13.21 6.25
CA GLU A 65 -3.60 -14.26 5.43
C GLU A 65 -5.06 -13.95 5.13
N GLY A 66 -5.42 -14.01 3.85
CA GLY A 66 -6.78 -13.94 3.36
C GLY A 66 -7.16 -15.16 2.51
N PRO A 67 -8.37 -15.19 1.92
CA PRO A 67 -8.84 -16.37 1.17
C PRO A 67 -7.98 -16.71 -0.06
N GLY A 68 -7.46 -15.69 -0.75
CA GLY A 68 -6.72 -15.87 -2.00
C GLY A 68 -5.21 -15.64 -1.90
N TRP A 69 -4.70 -15.24 -0.73
CA TRP A 69 -3.32 -14.78 -0.61
C TRP A 69 -2.76 -15.03 0.79
N LEU A 70 -1.44 -15.05 0.89
CA LEU A 70 -0.70 -15.12 2.15
C LEU A 70 0.57 -14.26 2.05
N TRP A 71 0.83 -13.50 3.09
CA TRP A 71 2.09 -12.82 3.34
C TRP A 71 2.73 -13.38 4.60
N VAL A 72 4.02 -13.72 4.52
CA VAL A 72 4.81 -14.18 5.67
C VAL A 72 6.15 -13.46 5.67
N SER A 73 6.59 -12.99 6.82
CA SER A 73 7.94 -12.46 7.03
C SER A 73 8.50 -13.03 8.32
N ASP A 74 9.69 -13.63 8.25
CA ASP A 74 10.45 -14.08 9.42
C ASP A 74 11.35 -12.97 10.00
N GLY A 75 11.30 -11.78 9.40
CA GLY A 75 12.11 -10.61 9.75
C GLY A 75 13.32 -10.42 8.83
N THR A 76 13.66 -11.43 8.02
CA THR A 76 14.76 -11.41 7.04
C THR A 76 14.29 -11.62 5.62
N VAL A 77 13.34 -12.53 5.40
CA VAL A 77 12.73 -12.81 4.10
C VAL A 77 11.26 -12.48 4.18
N PHE A 78 10.73 -11.87 3.12
CA PHE A 78 9.31 -11.68 2.93
C PHE A 78 8.81 -12.60 1.81
N ILE A 79 7.74 -13.33 2.09
CA ILE A 79 7.08 -14.26 1.19
C ILE A 79 5.71 -13.69 0.83
N ALA A 80 5.39 -13.74 -0.45
CA ALA A 80 4.07 -13.46 -1.00
C ALA A 80 3.58 -14.68 -1.76
N LEU A 81 2.46 -15.27 -1.34
CA LEU A 81 1.81 -16.41 -2.00
C LEU A 81 0.47 -15.96 -2.60
N ASP A 82 0.28 -16.22 -3.89
CA ASP A 82 -1.04 -16.27 -4.53
C ASP A 82 -1.56 -17.71 -4.45
N LYS A 83 -2.60 -17.91 -3.63
CA LYS A 83 -3.17 -19.24 -3.39
C LYS A 83 -3.92 -19.77 -4.60
N LYS A 84 -4.45 -18.89 -5.46
CA LYS A 84 -5.22 -19.29 -6.65
C LYS A 84 -4.29 -19.73 -7.77
N ALA A 85 -3.20 -19.00 -7.97
CA ALA A 85 -2.19 -19.34 -8.97
C ALA A 85 -1.27 -20.50 -8.51
N ASN A 86 -1.23 -20.77 -7.20
CA ASN A 86 -0.23 -21.64 -6.57
C ASN A 86 1.20 -21.17 -6.90
N GLU A 87 1.41 -19.85 -6.84
CA GLU A 87 2.68 -19.19 -7.13
C GLU A 87 3.12 -18.37 -5.92
N TYR A 88 4.40 -18.40 -5.60
CA TYR A 88 4.96 -17.58 -4.52
C TYR A 88 6.24 -16.86 -4.96
N SER A 89 6.47 -15.69 -4.38
CA SER A 89 7.72 -14.94 -4.52
C SER A 89 8.39 -14.77 -3.16
N GLU A 90 9.71 -14.58 -3.20
CA GLU A 90 10.53 -14.24 -2.05
C GLU A 90 11.21 -12.90 -2.33
N SER A 91 11.25 -12.04 -1.32
CA SER A 91 11.87 -10.72 -1.38
C SER A 91 12.59 -10.40 -0.07
N GLY A 92 13.32 -9.29 -0.05
CA GLY A 92 13.96 -8.81 1.17
C GLY A 92 12.99 -8.22 2.20
N PRO A 93 13.48 -7.88 3.40
CA PRO A 93 12.66 -7.38 4.50
C PRO A 93 12.11 -5.97 4.23
N GLU A 94 12.66 -5.23 3.26
CA GLU A 94 12.15 -3.94 2.79
C GLU A 94 10.70 -4.01 2.28
N SER A 95 10.25 -5.19 1.83
CA SER A 95 8.89 -5.43 1.37
C SER A 95 7.85 -5.33 2.49
N LEU A 96 8.23 -5.42 3.77
CA LEU A 96 7.29 -5.33 4.89
C LEU A 96 6.63 -3.95 5.01
N LYS A 97 7.42 -2.86 4.94
CA LYS A 97 6.92 -1.50 5.23
C LYS A 97 5.80 -1.08 4.27
N PRO A 98 5.93 -1.23 2.94
CA PRO A 98 4.84 -0.95 2.02
C PRO A 98 3.56 -1.75 2.31
N ARG A 99 3.68 -2.99 2.79
CA ARG A 99 2.53 -3.86 3.13
C ARG A 99 1.79 -3.35 4.36
N MET A 100 2.52 -2.93 5.37
CA MET A 100 1.95 -2.30 6.57
C MET A 100 1.28 -0.96 6.27
N SER A 101 1.72 -0.27 5.21
CA SER A 101 1.08 0.96 4.71
C SER A 101 -0.05 0.70 3.72
N SER A 102 -0.41 -0.54 3.40
CA SER A 102 -1.54 -0.83 2.52
C SER A 102 -2.86 -0.39 3.17
N PRO A 103 -3.89 -0.03 2.38
CA PRO A 103 -5.20 0.36 2.91
C PRO A 103 -5.79 -0.60 3.96
N GLU A 104 -5.59 -1.91 3.77
CA GLU A 104 -6.09 -2.98 4.64
C GLU A 104 -5.36 -3.11 5.96
N LEU A 105 -4.08 -2.69 6.03
CA LEU A 105 -3.26 -2.80 7.24
C LEU A 105 -2.85 -1.43 7.81
N TRP A 106 -3.24 -0.33 7.16
CA TRP A 106 -2.80 1.03 7.46
C TRP A 106 -2.98 1.40 8.93
N ALA A 107 -4.10 1.03 9.55
CA ALA A 107 -4.33 1.33 10.97
C ALA A 107 -3.53 0.46 11.94
N LEU A 108 -2.88 -0.60 11.47
CA LEU A 108 -1.95 -1.41 12.24
C LEU A 108 -0.49 -0.97 12.06
N SER A 109 -0.20 -0.08 11.11
CA SER A 109 1.16 0.45 10.86
C SER A 109 1.89 1.00 12.10
N PRO A 110 1.22 1.61 13.11
CA PRO A 110 1.90 2.05 14.33
C PRO A 110 2.58 0.93 15.13
N PHE A 111 2.25 -0.34 14.85
CA PHE A 111 2.91 -1.48 15.49
C PHE A 111 4.41 -1.51 15.21
N TYR A 112 4.82 -1.33 13.94
CA TYR A 112 6.23 -1.31 13.54
C TYR A 112 6.84 0.08 13.48
N ASP A 113 6.03 1.10 13.21
CA ASP A 113 6.49 2.47 13.08
C ASP A 113 5.67 3.38 13.99
N LYS A 114 6.20 3.66 15.19
CA LYS A 114 5.55 4.57 16.15
C LYS A 114 5.24 5.95 15.54
N LYS A 115 5.96 6.35 14.49
CA LYS A 115 5.79 7.64 13.81
C LYS A 115 4.87 7.57 12.60
N ALA A 116 4.29 6.40 12.29
CA ALA A 116 3.43 6.21 11.12
C ALA A 116 2.33 7.26 11.01
N TRP A 117 1.86 7.78 12.15
CA TRP A 117 0.74 8.71 12.25
C TRP A 117 1.12 10.11 12.77
N ASP A 118 2.40 10.43 12.97
CA ASP A 118 2.86 11.73 13.50
C ASP A 118 2.51 12.90 12.57
N GLU A 119 2.46 12.65 11.26
CA GLU A 119 2.18 13.67 10.25
C GLU A 119 0.71 13.71 9.78
N LEU A 120 -0.18 12.96 10.44
CA LEU A 120 -1.60 13.00 10.10
C LEU A 120 -2.17 14.40 10.35
N PRO A 121 -2.96 14.94 9.41
CA PRO A 121 -3.73 16.14 9.66
C PRO A 121 -4.70 15.97 10.83
N THR A 122 -5.11 17.08 11.42
CA THR A 122 -6.07 17.08 12.55
C THR A 122 -7.33 16.27 12.20
N PRO A 123 -7.61 15.18 12.92
CA PRO A 123 -8.77 14.34 12.66
C PRO A 123 -10.07 15.09 12.93
N GLN A 124 -11.04 14.95 12.04
CA GLN A 124 -12.38 15.51 12.20
C GLN A 124 -13.29 14.47 12.86
N ALA A 125 -13.76 14.77 14.07
CA ALA A 125 -14.74 13.93 14.76
C ALA A 125 -16.05 13.86 13.97
N GLY A 126 -16.57 12.66 13.83
CA GLY A 126 -17.80 12.33 13.12
C GLY A 126 -18.83 11.67 14.03
N ALA A 127 -19.55 10.69 13.48
CA ALA A 127 -20.62 10.01 14.19
C ALA A 127 -20.09 9.13 15.33
N LYS A 128 -20.91 9.00 16.38
CA LYS A 128 -20.77 7.93 17.38
C LYS A 128 -21.58 6.72 16.92
N ARG A 129 -21.00 5.52 16.98
CA ARG A 129 -21.61 4.29 16.48
C ARG A 129 -21.35 3.11 17.40
N THR A 130 -22.28 2.16 17.40
CA THR A 130 -22.02 0.83 17.95
C THR A 130 -21.56 -0.08 16.82
N VAL A 131 -20.29 -0.45 16.86
CA VAL A 131 -19.63 -1.30 15.87
C VAL A 131 -19.36 -2.64 16.53
N LEU A 132 -19.97 -3.71 16.03
CA LEU A 132 -19.80 -5.07 16.59
C LEU A 132 -20.05 -5.13 18.11
N GLY A 133 -21.07 -4.40 18.59
CA GLY A 133 -21.40 -4.30 20.01
C GLY A 133 -20.54 -3.33 20.82
N VAL A 134 -19.56 -2.67 20.20
CA VAL A 134 -18.62 -1.75 20.87
C VAL A 134 -18.94 -0.30 20.53
N LYS A 135 -18.97 0.59 21.53
CA LYS A 135 -19.14 2.03 21.33
C LYS A 135 -17.88 2.64 20.74
N THR A 136 -18.05 3.36 19.64
CA THR A 136 -16.97 3.97 18.87
C THR A 136 -17.32 5.41 18.50
N THR A 137 -16.28 6.21 18.32
CA THR A 137 -16.35 7.53 17.70
C THR A 137 -15.54 7.51 16.40
N GLU A 138 -16.13 8.02 15.31
CA GLU A 138 -15.48 8.11 14.02
C GLU A 138 -14.61 9.35 13.89
N TYR A 139 -13.44 9.20 13.28
CA TYR A 139 -12.53 10.31 13.00
C TYR A 139 -12.09 10.24 11.54
N SER A 140 -12.39 11.30 10.78
CA SER A 140 -12.01 11.39 9.37
C SER A 140 -10.71 12.17 9.22
N VAL A 141 -9.82 11.66 8.37
CA VAL A 141 -8.52 12.25 8.05
C VAL A 141 -8.38 12.29 6.53
N ARG A 142 -8.06 13.47 5.99
CA ARG A 142 -7.66 13.62 4.59
C ARG A 142 -6.15 13.69 4.53
N LEU A 143 -5.52 12.67 3.97
CA LEU A 143 -4.07 12.53 3.86
C LEU A 143 -3.49 13.51 2.84
N LYS A 144 -2.18 13.78 2.94
CA LYS A 144 -1.48 14.76 2.10
C LYS A 144 -1.47 14.39 0.61
N ASP A 145 -1.52 13.10 0.31
CA ASP A 145 -1.61 12.53 -1.04
C ASP A 145 -3.03 12.57 -1.63
N GLY A 146 -4.00 13.12 -0.88
CA GLY A 146 -5.41 13.21 -1.28
C GLY A 146 -6.26 12.00 -0.87
N ALA A 147 -5.66 10.94 -0.32
CA ALA A 147 -6.41 9.81 0.20
C ALA A 147 -7.26 10.23 1.41
N GLN A 148 -8.35 9.50 1.65
CA GLN A 148 -9.28 9.76 2.75
C GLN A 148 -9.39 8.52 3.61
N ALA A 149 -9.08 8.65 4.89
CA ALA A 149 -9.26 7.62 5.89
C ALA A 149 -10.35 8.03 6.87
N ARG A 150 -11.13 7.06 7.35
CA ARG A 150 -12.00 7.22 8.52
C ARG A 150 -11.68 6.10 9.49
N VAL A 151 -11.41 6.44 10.74
CA VAL A 151 -11.08 5.46 11.79
C VAL A 151 -12.19 5.46 12.82
N MET A 152 -12.72 4.27 13.12
CA MET A 152 -13.66 4.04 14.22
C MET A 152 -12.85 3.70 15.46
N ILE A 153 -12.74 4.62 16.41
CA ILE A 153 -11.99 4.44 17.65
C ILE A 153 -12.94 3.99 18.76
N GLU A 154 -12.63 2.88 19.43
CA GLU A 154 -13.36 2.42 20.61
C GLU A 154 -13.20 3.41 21.77
N ASP A 155 -14.32 3.88 22.31
CA ASP A 155 -14.32 4.92 23.34
C ASP A 155 -13.61 4.47 24.64
N ALA A 156 -13.71 3.18 24.98
CA ALA A 156 -13.17 2.63 26.22
C ALA A 156 -11.65 2.43 26.19
N THR A 157 -11.12 1.90 25.09
CA THR A 157 -9.72 1.48 24.98
C THR A 157 -8.88 2.49 24.19
N GLY A 158 -9.50 3.29 23.32
CA GLY A 158 -8.80 4.12 22.35
C GLY A 158 -8.20 3.33 21.18
N LEU A 159 -8.52 2.04 21.02
CA LEU A 159 -8.06 1.22 19.89
C LEU A 159 -9.02 1.32 18.70
N ALA A 160 -8.48 1.22 17.49
CA ALA A 160 -9.30 1.15 16.28
C ALA A 160 -10.15 -0.15 16.25
N LYS A 161 -11.47 0.00 16.02
CA LYS A 161 -12.42 -1.09 15.74
C LYS A 161 -12.74 -1.28 14.27
N GLY A 162 -12.19 -0.41 13.43
CA GLY A 162 -12.24 -0.53 11.99
C GLY A 162 -11.91 0.80 11.33
N TRP A 163 -11.75 0.78 10.02
CA TRP A 163 -11.44 1.95 9.23
C TRP A 163 -11.92 1.82 7.80
N THR A 164 -12.17 2.95 7.16
CA THR A 164 -12.25 3.02 5.70
C THR A 164 -11.02 3.72 5.17
N TYR A 165 -10.57 3.34 3.98
CA TYR A 165 -9.48 3.99 3.29
C TYR A 165 -9.84 4.13 1.81
N LYS A 166 -9.76 5.33 1.26
CA LYS A 166 -10.08 5.64 -0.13
C LYS A 166 -8.95 6.42 -0.79
N ALA A 167 -8.39 5.88 -1.87
CA ALA A 167 -7.34 6.51 -2.66
C ALA A 167 -7.53 6.17 -4.15
N GLY A 168 -7.84 7.18 -4.97
CA GLY A 168 -8.24 6.95 -6.36
C GLY A 168 -9.43 6.01 -6.46
N ASP A 169 -9.30 4.95 -7.26
CA ASP A 169 -10.31 3.88 -7.41
C ASP A 169 -10.23 2.82 -6.29
N THR A 170 -9.23 2.89 -5.41
CA THR A 170 -9.12 1.97 -4.27
C THR A 170 -10.03 2.45 -3.15
N GLU A 171 -10.92 1.57 -2.70
CA GLU A 171 -11.76 1.79 -1.54
C GLU A 171 -11.77 0.50 -0.70
N VAL A 172 -11.47 0.62 0.59
CA VAL A 172 -11.45 -0.50 1.52
C VAL A 172 -12.22 -0.13 2.78
N LEU A 173 -13.01 -1.07 3.29
CA LEU A 173 -13.59 -1.06 4.63
C LEU A 173 -13.00 -2.24 5.41
N VAL A 174 -12.41 -1.94 6.56
CA VAL A 174 -11.88 -2.94 7.50
C VAL A 174 -12.67 -2.85 8.80
N MET A 175 -13.11 -4.00 9.30
CA MET A 175 -13.73 -4.16 10.62
C MET A 175 -12.87 -5.07 11.47
N VAL A 176 -12.54 -4.66 12.70
CA VAL A 176 -11.73 -5.46 13.62
C VAL A 176 -12.67 -6.36 14.43
N ARG A 177 -12.70 -7.65 14.09
CA ARG A 177 -13.47 -8.67 14.84
C ARG A 177 -12.81 -8.96 16.18
N SER A 178 -11.48 -9.08 16.17
CA SER A 178 -10.68 -9.22 17.38
C SER A 178 -9.33 -8.54 17.19
N MET A 179 -8.77 -8.01 18.27
CA MET A 179 -7.39 -7.53 18.32
C MET A 179 -6.85 -7.79 19.73
N LYS A 180 -5.73 -8.50 19.81
CA LYS A 180 -5.03 -8.82 21.05
C LYS A 180 -3.62 -8.29 20.94
N LEU A 181 -3.21 -7.50 21.93
CA LEU A 181 -1.82 -7.08 22.13
C LEU A 181 -1.18 -8.08 23.10
N LEU A 182 -0.03 -8.63 22.72
CA LEU A 182 0.56 -9.80 23.37
C LEU A 182 2.05 -9.54 23.66
N ASP A 183 2.60 -10.32 24.60
CA ASP A 183 4.04 -10.34 24.88
C ASP A 183 4.84 -11.18 23.88
N ALA A 184 4.18 -12.13 23.21
CA ALA A 184 4.74 -12.99 22.16
C ALA A 184 3.61 -13.46 21.22
N ALA A 185 3.97 -13.87 20.00
CA ALA A 185 3.05 -14.46 19.04
C ALA A 185 2.41 -15.74 19.63
N PRO A 186 1.12 -16.01 19.34
CA PRO A 186 0.36 -17.09 19.97
C PRO A 186 0.86 -18.49 19.61
N ASP A 187 1.44 -18.65 18.43
CA ASP A 187 2.00 -19.88 17.89
C ASP A 187 3.41 -19.55 17.36
N GLY A 188 4.46 -20.09 17.98
CA GLY A 188 5.86 -19.82 17.62
C GLY A 188 6.25 -20.18 16.17
N THR A 189 5.31 -20.68 15.37
CA THR A 189 5.43 -21.04 13.96
C THR A 189 4.73 -20.06 13.02
N SER A 190 4.08 -19.01 13.53
CA SER A 190 3.31 -18.03 12.75
C SER A 190 4.08 -17.47 11.54
N PHE A 191 5.40 -17.33 11.67
CA PHE A 191 6.27 -16.62 10.72
C PHE A 191 7.09 -17.52 9.81
N SER A 192 6.85 -18.84 9.87
CA SER A 192 7.49 -19.79 8.98
C SER A 192 6.64 -20.00 7.73
N PHE A 193 7.29 -20.11 6.56
CA PHE A 193 6.63 -20.47 5.31
C PHE A 193 7.11 -21.83 4.83
N THR A 194 6.15 -22.72 4.54
CA THR A 194 6.39 -23.94 3.77
C THR A 194 5.59 -23.81 2.47
N PRO A 195 6.24 -23.86 1.29
CA PRO A 195 5.54 -23.81 0.03
C PRO A 195 4.46 -24.90 -0.05
N PRO A 196 3.23 -24.58 -0.51
CA PRO A 196 2.24 -25.60 -0.80
C PRO A 196 2.76 -26.61 -1.83
N GLU A 197 2.19 -27.82 -1.84
CA GLU A 197 2.55 -28.83 -2.83
C GLU A 197 2.36 -28.31 -4.26
N GLY A 198 3.38 -28.50 -5.10
CA GLY A 198 3.37 -28.03 -6.49
C GLY A 198 3.43 -26.49 -6.64
N ALA A 199 3.64 -25.73 -5.57
CA ALA A 199 3.74 -24.28 -5.67
C ALA A 199 4.99 -23.87 -6.46
N LYS A 200 4.80 -22.99 -7.43
CA LYS A 200 5.89 -22.49 -8.28
C LYS A 200 6.47 -21.21 -7.69
N LYS A 201 7.79 -21.21 -7.46
CA LYS A 201 8.51 -19.97 -7.17
C LYS A 201 8.56 -19.12 -8.45
N VAL A 202 8.11 -17.88 -8.35
CA VAL A 202 8.18 -16.89 -9.43
C VAL A 202 9.10 -15.75 -9.02
N GLU A 203 9.74 -15.11 -10.00
CA GLU A 203 10.46 -13.86 -9.74
C GLU A 203 9.50 -12.80 -9.20
N GLU A 204 10.02 -11.89 -8.39
CA GLU A 204 9.23 -10.88 -7.70
C GLU A 204 8.54 -9.92 -8.70
N GLY A 205 7.34 -10.30 -9.12
CA GLY A 205 6.34 -9.39 -9.66
C GLY A 205 5.51 -8.85 -8.50
N LEU A 206 5.61 -7.56 -8.20
CA LEU A 206 4.84 -6.88 -7.15
C LEU A 206 3.33 -7.09 -7.35
N SER A 207 2.75 -8.12 -6.73
CA SER A 207 1.50 -8.07 -5.96
C SER A 207 0.94 -9.46 -5.62
N ALA A 208 1.30 -10.03 -4.48
CA ALA A 208 0.26 -10.66 -3.66
C ALA A 208 -0.35 -9.54 -2.82
N GLY A 209 -1.66 -9.33 -2.83
CA GLY A 209 -2.43 -8.49 -1.89
C GLY A 209 -2.56 -6.98 -2.15
N THR A 210 -2.23 -6.49 -3.34
CA THR A 210 -2.99 -5.40 -4.00
C THR A 210 -3.74 -6.04 -5.17
N ALA A 211 -4.93 -5.56 -5.55
CA ALA A 211 -5.57 -6.08 -6.76
C ALA A 211 -4.54 -6.11 -7.92
N PRO A 212 -4.45 -7.21 -8.70
CA PRO A 212 -3.44 -7.31 -9.75
C PRO A 212 -3.54 -6.09 -10.67
N VAL A 213 -2.41 -5.50 -11.05
CA VAL A 213 -2.42 -4.35 -11.95
C VAL A 213 -3.00 -4.80 -13.28
N ARG A 214 -4.19 -4.28 -13.57
CA ARG A 214 -4.98 -4.62 -14.74
C ARG A 214 -4.57 -3.79 -15.94
N TYR A 215 -4.58 -4.38 -17.14
CA TYR A 215 -4.30 -3.64 -18.37
C TYR A 215 -5.24 -2.44 -18.55
N ALA A 216 -6.49 -2.52 -18.08
CA ALA A 216 -7.44 -1.42 -18.09
C ALA A 216 -6.90 -0.16 -17.36
N GLN A 217 -6.17 -0.33 -16.26
CA GLN A 217 -5.57 0.78 -15.51
C GLN A 217 -4.40 1.39 -16.27
N VAL A 218 -3.55 0.54 -16.85
CA VAL A 218 -2.45 0.97 -17.74
C VAL A 218 -2.98 1.72 -18.94
N ARG A 219 -4.07 1.24 -19.56
CA ARG A 219 -4.71 1.84 -20.72
C ARG A 219 -5.19 3.26 -20.45
N GLN A 220 -5.63 3.60 -19.23
CA GLN A 220 -5.99 4.98 -18.87
C GLN A 220 -4.78 5.93 -18.93
N VAL A 221 -3.62 5.48 -18.42
CA VAL A 221 -2.37 6.25 -18.50
C VAL A 221 -1.96 6.44 -19.97
N LEU A 222 -1.99 5.35 -20.75
CA LEU A 222 -1.65 5.39 -22.18
C LEU A 222 -2.60 6.31 -22.96
N MET A 223 -3.89 6.30 -22.66
CA MET A 223 -4.89 7.14 -23.30
C MET A 223 -4.64 8.63 -23.05
N GLY A 224 -4.35 9.04 -21.82
CA GLY A 224 -4.12 10.44 -21.49
C GLY A 224 -2.74 10.97 -21.94
N ALA A 225 -1.70 10.17 -21.75
CA ALA A 225 -0.32 10.60 -21.92
C ALA A 225 0.26 10.27 -23.30
N CYS A 226 -0.10 9.14 -23.89
CA CYS A 226 0.58 8.60 -25.07
C CYS A 226 -0.26 8.72 -26.37
N MET A 227 -1.55 8.36 -26.31
CA MET A 227 -2.42 8.32 -27.50
C MET A 227 -2.60 9.65 -28.25
N PRO A 228 -2.43 10.85 -27.64
CA PRO A 228 -2.44 12.10 -28.41
C PRO A 228 -1.39 12.16 -29.54
N CYS A 229 -0.29 11.40 -29.42
CA CYS A 229 0.76 11.31 -30.46
C CYS A 229 1.03 9.89 -30.97
N HIS A 230 0.45 8.87 -30.31
CA HIS A 230 0.66 7.44 -30.55
C HIS A 230 -0.67 6.67 -30.56
N SER A 231 -1.62 7.11 -31.39
CA SER A 231 -2.92 6.46 -31.67
C SER A 231 -2.94 5.83 -33.06
N ARG A 232 -4.03 5.16 -33.45
CA ARG A 232 -4.16 4.61 -34.81
C ARG A 232 -4.02 5.68 -35.89
N ASN A 233 -4.47 6.90 -35.62
CA ASN A 233 -4.45 8.05 -36.55
C ASN A 233 -3.15 8.87 -36.49
N SER A 234 -2.34 8.71 -35.45
CA SER A 234 -1.07 9.42 -35.29
C SER A 234 -0.05 8.48 -34.64
N ARG A 235 0.86 7.92 -35.45
CA ARG A 235 1.84 6.90 -35.03
C ARG A 235 3.25 7.49 -34.99
N THR A 236 3.45 8.52 -34.19
CA THR A 236 4.76 9.17 -34.09
C THR A 236 5.83 8.14 -33.73
N ALA A 237 6.95 8.15 -34.45
CA ALA A 237 8.03 7.16 -34.31
C ALA A 237 7.60 5.68 -34.45
N GLY A 238 6.46 5.41 -35.10
CA GLY A 238 5.97 4.05 -35.38
C GLY A 238 5.23 3.35 -34.24
N TYR A 239 5.02 4.01 -33.10
CA TYR A 239 4.32 3.42 -31.95
C TYR A 239 2.83 3.79 -31.92
N GLU A 240 2.01 2.86 -31.42
CA GLU A 240 0.60 3.07 -31.14
C GLU A 240 0.22 2.32 -29.85
N PHE A 241 -0.63 2.93 -29.03
CA PHE A 241 -1.07 2.40 -27.74
C PHE A 241 -2.59 2.21 -27.63
N GLU A 242 -3.31 2.29 -28.75
CA GLU A 242 -4.76 2.15 -28.77
C GLU A 242 -5.18 0.68 -28.61
N THR A 243 -4.36 -0.23 -29.14
CA THR A 243 -4.52 -1.68 -29.01
C THR A 243 -3.53 -2.29 -28.01
N TYR A 244 -3.88 -3.46 -27.47
CA TYR A 244 -2.99 -4.21 -26.58
C TYR A 244 -1.74 -4.69 -27.32
N GLU A 245 -1.91 -5.22 -28.53
CA GLU A 245 -0.84 -5.68 -29.40
C GLU A 245 0.11 -4.52 -29.77
N GLY A 246 -0.45 -3.33 -29.98
CA GLY A 246 0.31 -2.10 -30.19
C GLY A 246 1.21 -1.75 -29.02
N THR A 247 0.63 -1.78 -27.81
CA THR A 247 1.35 -1.52 -26.56
C THR A 247 2.49 -2.51 -26.36
N LEU A 248 2.23 -3.81 -26.59
CA LEU A 248 3.22 -4.87 -26.42
C LEU A 248 4.46 -4.73 -27.30
N ARG A 249 4.39 -4.02 -28.44
CA ARG A 249 5.58 -3.77 -29.29
C ARG A 249 6.69 -2.98 -28.59
N SER A 250 6.35 -2.25 -27.53
CA SER A 250 7.30 -1.43 -26.75
C SER A 250 7.60 -2.00 -25.36
N VAL A 251 7.06 -3.18 -25.06
CA VAL A 251 7.07 -3.81 -23.75
C VAL A 251 7.72 -5.19 -23.85
N ARG A 252 8.57 -5.51 -22.88
CA ARG A 252 9.12 -6.84 -22.64
C ARG A 252 8.42 -7.40 -21.40
N PRO A 253 7.44 -8.32 -21.55
CA PRO A 253 6.78 -8.94 -20.41
C PRO A 253 7.81 -9.51 -19.42
N GLY A 254 7.67 -9.19 -18.14
CA GLY A 254 8.58 -9.58 -17.07
C GLY A 254 9.83 -8.71 -16.92
N ASP A 255 10.12 -7.80 -17.87
CA ASP A 255 11.33 -6.98 -17.88
C ASP A 255 10.99 -5.48 -18.03
N PRO A 256 10.63 -4.79 -16.93
CA PRO A 256 10.33 -3.36 -16.95
C PRO A 256 11.52 -2.50 -17.39
N ASP A 257 12.74 -2.86 -17.02
CA ASP A 257 13.94 -2.07 -17.31
C ASP A 257 14.38 -2.19 -18.77
N GLY A 258 14.21 -3.35 -19.39
CA GLY A 258 14.43 -3.56 -20.82
C GLY A 258 13.27 -3.09 -21.70
N SER A 259 12.10 -2.80 -21.12
CA SER A 259 10.94 -2.27 -21.84
C SER A 259 11.18 -0.84 -22.32
N LEU A 260 10.99 -0.59 -23.62
CA LEU A 260 11.16 0.74 -24.18
C LEU A 260 10.17 1.75 -23.59
N LEU A 261 8.92 1.32 -23.36
CA LEU A 261 7.86 2.15 -22.78
C LEU A 261 8.32 2.82 -21.48
N VAL A 262 8.86 2.03 -20.54
CA VAL A 262 9.33 2.53 -19.23
C VAL A 262 10.56 3.42 -19.39
N ARG A 263 11.52 3.03 -20.24
CA ARG A 263 12.78 3.78 -20.43
C ARG A 263 12.56 5.20 -20.96
N VAL A 264 11.52 5.45 -21.75
CA VAL A 264 11.28 6.79 -22.31
C VAL A 264 10.41 7.68 -21.43
N VAL A 265 9.63 7.11 -20.52
CA VAL A 265 8.73 7.86 -19.60
C VAL A 265 9.28 8.04 -18.19
N SER A 266 10.43 7.44 -17.87
CA SER A 266 11.06 7.49 -16.54
C SER A 266 12.42 8.19 -16.53
N GLY A 267 12.98 8.40 -15.33
CA GLY A 267 14.25 9.09 -15.11
C GLY A 267 14.10 10.58 -14.80
N SER A 268 15.22 11.27 -14.55
CA SER A 268 15.23 12.69 -14.16
C SER A 268 14.85 13.65 -15.29
N ARG A 269 14.96 13.20 -16.54
CA ARG A 269 14.55 13.93 -17.75
C ARG A 269 13.90 12.95 -18.75
N PRO A 270 12.64 12.55 -18.52
CA PRO A 270 11.97 11.61 -19.40
C PRO A 270 11.77 12.24 -20.78
N LYS A 271 11.87 11.41 -21.83
CA LYS A 271 11.73 11.85 -23.23
C LYS A 271 10.26 11.97 -23.64
N MET A 272 9.39 11.22 -22.97
CA MET A 272 7.96 11.19 -23.20
C MET A 272 7.18 11.49 -21.93
N PRO A 273 6.02 12.17 -22.04
CA PRO A 273 5.44 12.70 -23.27
C PRO A 273 6.18 13.97 -23.76
N GLN A 274 6.53 14.03 -25.05
CA GLN A 274 7.34 15.13 -25.59
C GLN A 274 6.57 16.46 -25.55
N GLY A 275 7.18 17.49 -24.97
CA GLY A 275 6.57 18.83 -24.89
C GLY A 275 5.35 18.92 -23.96
N ARG A 276 5.11 17.91 -23.12
CA ARG A 276 4.03 17.88 -22.13
C ARG A 276 4.58 17.46 -20.76
N ALA A 277 3.73 17.52 -19.73
CA ALA A 277 4.10 17.10 -18.40
C ALA A 277 4.53 15.62 -18.38
N PRO A 278 5.63 15.27 -17.69
CA PRO A 278 6.01 13.89 -17.43
C PRO A 278 4.91 13.10 -16.72
N LEU A 279 4.97 11.77 -16.83
CA LEU A 279 4.16 10.89 -15.98
C LEU A 279 4.55 11.09 -14.50
N THR A 280 3.58 10.92 -13.60
CA THR A 280 3.85 10.91 -12.16
C THR A 280 4.59 9.63 -11.76
N ALA A 281 5.20 9.64 -10.58
CA ALA A 281 5.90 8.46 -10.06
C ALA A 281 4.97 7.24 -9.96
N GLU A 282 3.71 7.45 -9.58
CA GLU A 282 2.68 6.42 -9.46
C GLU A 282 2.29 5.85 -10.82
N GLN A 283 2.19 6.69 -11.85
CA GLN A 283 1.90 6.24 -13.22
C GLN A 283 3.06 5.42 -13.79
N VAL A 284 4.30 5.85 -13.58
CA VAL A 284 5.50 5.08 -13.97
C VAL A 284 5.55 3.76 -13.21
N LYS A 285 5.24 3.77 -11.91
CA LYS A 285 5.15 2.56 -11.08
C LYS A 285 4.09 1.60 -11.60
N LEU A 286 2.89 2.10 -11.94
CA LEU A 286 1.81 1.28 -12.52
C LEU A 286 2.25 0.56 -13.80
N LEU A 287 2.94 1.27 -14.70
CA LEU A 287 3.50 0.68 -15.93
C LEU A 287 4.54 -0.39 -15.60
N ARG A 288 5.45 -0.11 -14.66
CA ARG A 288 6.47 -1.07 -14.22
C ARG A 288 5.87 -2.31 -13.60
N ASP A 289 4.92 -2.16 -12.69
CA ASP A 289 4.26 -3.25 -11.99
C ASP A 289 3.48 -4.15 -12.97
N TRP A 290 2.73 -3.57 -13.91
CA TRP A 290 2.03 -4.34 -14.95
C TRP A 290 3.00 -5.13 -15.85
N ILE A 291 4.11 -4.51 -16.26
CA ILE A 291 5.12 -5.17 -17.09
C ILE A 291 5.79 -6.29 -16.31
N ALA A 292 6.18 -6.04 -15.05
CA ALA A 292 6.74 -7.05 -14.16
C ALA A 292 5.78 -8.24 -13.97
N ALA A 293 4.47 -7.98 -13.91
CA ALA A 293 3.42 -8.99 -13.84
C ALA A 293 3.15 -9.74 -15.18
N GLY A 294 4.03 -9.59 -16.18
CA GLY A 294 3.93 -10.26 -17.47
C GLY A 294 3.08 -9.53 -18.50
N ALA A 295 2.78 -8.25 -18.27
CA ALA A 295 2.09 -7.37 -19.21
C ALA A 295 0.78 -7.93 -19.78
N LYS A 296 0.02 -8.70 -18.99
CA LYS A 296 -1.17 -9.44 -19.46
C LYS A 296 -2.31 -8.49 -19.84
N GLN A 297 -3.06 -8.85 -20.88
CA GLN A 297 -4.36 -8.23 -21.20
C GLN A 297 -5.39 -8.76 -20.22
N ASP A 298 -6.26 -7.88 -19.71
CA ASP A 298 -7.45 -8.34 -19.01
C ASP A 298 -8.40 -9.01 -20.02
N SER A 299 -8.98 -10.16 -19.67
CA SER A 299 -10.04 -10.84 -20.42
C SER A 299 -11.39 -10.16 -20.21
#